data_AF-P76335-F1
#
_entry.id   AF-P76335-F1
#
_cell.length_a   1.000
_cell.length_b   1.000
_cell.length_c   1.000
_cell.angle_alpha   90.00
_cell.angle_beta   90.00
_cell.angle_gamma   90.00
#
_symmetry.space_group_name_H-M   'P 1'
#
loop_
_entity.id
_entity.type
_entity.pdbx_description
1 polymer ?
#
loop_
_entity_poly.entity_id
_entity_poly.type
_entity_poly.pdbx_seq_one_letter_code
_entity_poly.pdbx_strand_id
1 'polypeptide(L)'
;MKRKVLAMLVPALLVAGAANAAEVYNKDGNKLDLYGKVVGLHYFSDDSGSDGDMSYARIGFKGETQIADQFTGYGQWEFNIGANGPESDKGNTATRLAFAGLGFGQNGTFDYGRNYGVVYDVEAWTDMLPEFGGDTYAGADNFMNGRANGVATYRNNGFFG
;
A
#
# COMPACT_ATOMS: atom_id res chain seq x y z
N MET A 1 -13.64 20.21 39.76
CA MET A 1 -13.21 20.80 38.47
C MET A 1 -13.04 19.66 37.47
N LYS A 2 -13.93 19.53 36.48
CA LYS A 2 -13.98 18.42 35.51
C LYS A 2 -13.06 18.70 34.32
N ARG A 3 -11.82 18.20 34.33
CA ARG A 3 -10.99 18.11 33.13
C ARG A 3 -11.33 16.82 32.39
N LYS A 4 -12.31 16.88 31.49
CA LYS A 4 -12.57 15.80 30.54
C LYS A 4 -11.72 16.06 29.30
N VAL A 5 -10.71 15.19 29.12
CA VAL A 5 -10.21 14.70 27.83
C VAL A 5 -9.80 15.81 26.84
N LEU A 6 -8.55 16.27 26.95
CA LEU A 6 -7.80 16.64 25.75
C LEU A 6 -7.56 15.33 25.00
N ALA A 7 -8.30 15.10 23.91
CA ALA A 7 -7.91 14.10 22.93
C ALA A 7 -6.60 14.58 22.31
N MET A 8 -5.49 13.96 22.71
CA MET A 8 -4.18 14.24 22.14
C MET A 8 -4.25 13.84 20.67
N LEU A 9 -3.97 14.79 19.76
CA LEU A 9 -3.70 14.49 18.37
C LEU A 9 -2.47 13.57 18.34
N VAL A 10 -2.68 12.27 18.19
CA VAL A 10 -1.60 11.35 17.81
C VAL A 10 -1.35 11.57 16.32
N PRO A 11 -0.12 11.91 15.89
CA PRO A 11 0.20 11.98 14.48
C PRO A 11 0.15 10.55 13.93
N ALA A 12 -0.94 10.20 13.25
CA ALA A 12 -0.98 9.03 12.38
C ALA A 12 -0.13 9.31 11.13
N LEU A 13 1.18 9.40 11.31
CA LEU A 13 2.17 9.54 10.24
C LEU A 13 2.47 8.15 9.67
N LEU A 14 1.50 7.58 8.95
CA LEU A 14 1.69 6.38 8.12
C LEU A 14 0.99 6.55 6.78
N VAL A 15 1.16 7.70 6.12
CA VAL A 15 0.69 7.79 4.73
C VAL A 15 1.59 8.59 3.80
N ALA A 16 2.74 8.00 3.47
CA ALA A 16 3.27 8.16 2.12
C ALA A 16 2.31 7.40 1.17
N GLY A 17 1.33 8.11 0.60
CA GLY A 17 0.41 7.57 -0.41
C GLY A 17 -1.08 7.97 -0.31
N ALA A 18 -1.51 8.80 0.65
CA ALA A 18 -2.93 9.16 0.85
C ALA A 18 -3.45 10.32 0.00
N ALA A 19 -2.66 10.91 -0.91
CA ALA A 19 -3.12 12.11 -1.61
C ALA A 19 -4.45 11.91 -2.37
N ASN A 20 -4.81 10.67 -2.72
CA ASN A 20 -6.03 10.33 -3.46
C ASN A 20 -6.94 9.31 -2.75
N ALA A 21 -6.73 9.03 -1.46
CA ALA A 21 -7.61 8.13 -0.71
C ALA A 21 -8.87 8.88 -0.23
N ALA A 22 -10.03 8.23 -0.26
CA ALA A 22 -11.28 8.76 0.25
C ALA A 22 -11.63 8.09 1.59
N GLU A 23 -11.62 8.87 2.68
CA GLU A 23 -12.14 8.42 3.97
C GLU A 23 -13.66 8.20 3.84
N VAL A 24 -14.09 6.94 3.95
CA VAL A 24 -15.52 6.56 3.82
C VAL A 24 -16.15 6.21 5.17
N TYR A 25 -15.33 6.00 6.19
CA TYR A 25 -15.78 5.71 7.54
C TYR A 25 -14.78 6.27 8.54
N ASN A 26 -15.28 6.98 9.54
CA ASN A 26 -14.49 7.49 10.65
C ASN A 26 -15.38 7.64 11.89
N LYS A 27 -15.43 6.61 12.71
CA LYS A 27 -16.29 6.56 13.89
C LYS A 27 -15.73 5.60 14.94
N ASP A 28 -15.86 5.99 16.21
CA ASP A 28 -15.51 5.18 17.37
C ASP A 28 -14.08 4.63 17.32
N GLY A 29 -13.12 5.51 16.96
CA GLY A 29 -11.70 5.16 16.87
C GLY A 29 -11.33 4.32 15.65
N ASN A 30 -12.28 4.03 14.75
CA ASN A 30 -12.06 3.25 13.54
C ASN A 30 -12.13 4.15 12.31
N LYS A 31 -11.16 4.01 11.40
CA LYS A 31 -11.11 4.69 10.11
C LYS A 31 -11.02 3.68 8.98
N LEU A 32 -11.68 3.97 7.86
CA LEU A 32 -11.55 3.21 6.63
C LEU A 32 -11.44 4.18 5.46
N ASP A 33 -10.32 4.08 4.76
CA ASP A 33 -10.07 4.76 3.51
C ASP A 33 -10.22 3.79 2.36
N LEU A 34 -10.98 4.17 1.34
CA LEU A 34 -10.99 3.50 0.05
C LEU A 34 -10.11 4.27 -0.92
N TYR A 35 -9.34 3.56 -1.73
CA TYR A 35 -8.48 4.18 -2.71
C TYR A 35 -8.41 3.33 -3.97
N GLY A 36 -7.99 3.95 -5.06
CA GLY A 36 -7.87 3.27 -6.34
C GLY A 36 -7.52 4.20 -7.47
N LYS A 37 -7.45 3.63 -8.67
CA LYS A 37 -7.28 4.35 -9.92
C LYS A 37 -7.81 3.52 -11.08
N VAL A 38 -8.21 4.19 -12.15
CA VAL A 38 -8.48 3.59 -13.47
C VAL A 38 -7.52 4.26 -14.44
N VAL A 39 -6.77 3.46 -15.18
CA VAL A 39 -5.71 3.92 -16.07
C VAL A 39 -6.01 3.40 -17.47
N GLY A 40 -6.40 4.29 -18.37
CA GLY A 40 -6.40 4.01 -19.80
C GLY A 40 -4.97 4.13 -20.33
N LEU A 41 -4.39 3.03 -20.78
CA LEU A 41 -2.99 2.96 -21.17
C LEU A 41 -2.86 2.22 -22.49
N HIS A 42 -2.07 2.77 -23.41
CA HIS A 42 -1.77 2.13 -24.68
C HIS A 42 -0.28 2.25 -24.95
N TYR A 43 0.36 1.15 -25.29
CA TYR A 43 1.76 1.12 -25.69
C TYR A 43 1.85 1.08 -27.20
N PHE A 44 2.85 1.78 -27.73
CA PHE A 44 3.25 1.72 -29.13
C PHE A 44 4.65 1.11 -29.15
N SER A 45 4.78 -0.09 -29.70
CA SER A 45 6.03 -0.85 -29.70
C SER A 45 6.17 -1.69 -30.96
N ASP A 46 7.38 -1.80 -31.49
CA ASP A 46 7.70 -2.78 -32.55
C ASP A 46 7.67 -4.23 -32.00
N ASP A 47 7.82 -4.40 -30.68
CA ASP A 47 7.61 -5.68 -30.01
C ASP A 47 6.12 -5.93 -29.78
N SER A 48 5.55 -6.85 -30.57
CA SER A 48 4.15 -7.27 -30.48
C SER A 48 3.70 -7.80 -29.12
N GLY A 49 4.63 -8.26 -28.26
CA GLY A 49 4.29 -8.68 -26.89
C GLY A 49 4.07 -7.51 -25.94
N SER A 50 4.52 -6.33 -26.32
CA SER A 50 4.46 -5.09 -25.54
C SER A 50 3.61 -4.00 -26.22
N ASP A 51 3.11 -4.24 -27.44
CA ASP A 51 2.26 -3.31 -28.19
C ASP A 51 0.77 -3.50 -27.85
N GLY A 52 0.01 -2.41 -27.88
CA GLY A 52 -1.44 -2.43 -27.75
C GLY A 52 -1.98 -1.91 -26.41
N ASP A 53 -3.22 -2.32 -26.10
CA ASP A 53 -3.92 -1.88 -24.90
C ASP A 53 -3.30 -2.49 -23.64
N MET A 54 -3.03 -1.63 -22.66
CA MET A 54 -2.48 -1.96 -21.34
C MET A 54 -3.38 -1.43 -20.22
N SER A 55 -4.62 -1.07 -20.53
CA SER A 55 -5.57 -0.49 -19.58
C SER A 55 -5.78 -1.40 -18.36
N TYR A 56 -5.80 -0.77 -17.18
CA TYR A 56 -5.96 -1.47 -15.91
C TYR A 56 -6.63 -0.61 -14.85
N ALA A 57 -7.12 -1.24 -13.80
CA ALA A 57 -7.60 -0.57 -12.60
C ALA A 57 -6.92 -1.13 -11.35
N ARG A 58 -6.87 -0.31 -10.31
CA ARG A 58 -6.52 -0.75 -8.95
C ARG A 58 -7.56 -0.26 -7.98
N ILE A 59 -7.89 -1.11 -7.02
CA ILE A 59 -8.75 -0.79 -5.89
C ILE A 59 -8.13 -1.34 -4.61
N GLY A 60 -8.31 -0.62 -3.52
CA GLY A 60 -7.83 -1.05 -2.23
C GLY A 60 -8.54 -0.32 -1.09
N PHE A 61 -8.22 -0.77 0.11
CA PHE A 61 -8.62 -0.09 1.33
C PHE A 61 -7.47 -0.05 2.33
N LYS A 62 -7.49 0.96 3.19
CA LYS A 62 -6.67 1.06 4.40
C LYS A 62 -7.60 1.23 5.58
N GLY A 63 -7.53 0.31 6.52
CA GLY A 63 -8.29 0.36 7.77
C GLY A 63 -7.37 0.59 8.95
N GLU A 64 -7.79 1.43 9.89
CA GLU A 64 -7.10 1.67 11.15
C GLU A 64 -8.09 1.65 12.31
N THR A 65 -7.70 1.05 13.43
CA THR A 65 -8.46 1.07 14.69
C THR A 65 -7.54 1.49 15.83
N GLN A 66 -7.92 2.55 16.53
CA GLN A 66 -7.27 2.91 17.79
C GLN A 66 -7.72 1.95 18.89
N ILE A 67 -6.78 1.20 19.45
CA ILE A 67 -7.04 0.22 20.52
C ILE A 67 -6.79 0.85 21.89
N ALA A 68 -5.69 1.61 22.02
CA ALA A 68 -5.35 2.44 23.17
C ALA A 68 -4.51 3.66 22.71
N ASP A 69 -4.12 4.53 23.64
CA ASP A 69 -3.39 5.78 23.34
C ASP A 69 -2.10 5.56 22.51
N GLN A 70 -1.38 4.47 22.77
CA GLN A 70 -0.14 4.09 22.07
C GLN A 70 -0.26 2.76 21.35
N PHE A 71 -1.48 2.28 21.09
CA PHE A 71 -1.70 0.99 20.47
C PHE A 71 -2.78 1.07 19.38
N THR A 72 -2.37 0.82 18.15
CA THR A 72 -3.22 0.92 16.96
C THR A 72 -3.14 -0.36 16.15
N GLY A 73 -4.29 -0.87 15.72
CA GLY A 73 -4.35 -1.93 14.71
C GLY A 73 -4.57 -1.33 13.32
N TYR A 74 -3.94 -1.90 12.30
CA TYR A 74 -4.16 -1.48 10.92
C TYR A 74 -4.15 -2.65 9.95
N GLY A 75 -4.74 -2.44 8.78
CA GLY A 75 -4.71 -3.40 7.68
C GLY A 75 -4.84 -2.71 6.34
N GLN A 76 -4.22 -3.29 5.31
CA GLN A 76 -4.29 -2.79 3.95
C GLN A 76 -4.47 -3.93 2.96
N TRP A 77 -5.33 -3.69 1.98
CA TRP A 77 -5.48 -4.55 0.82
C TRP A 77 -5.44 -3.72 -0.45
N GLU A 78 -4.73 -4.23 -1.46
CA GLU A 78 -4.66 -3.65 -2.80
C GLU A 78 -4.80 -4.73 -3.86
N PHE A 79 -5.69 -4.52 -4.82
CA PHE A 79 -5.99 -5.43 -5.90
C PHE A 79 -5.78 -4.76 -7.26
N ASN A 80 -5.08 -5.46 -8.16
CA ASN A 80 -4.91 -5.07 -9.56
C ASN A 80 -5.92 -5.80 -10.42
N ILE A 81 -6.51 -5.11 -11.38
CA ILE A 81 -7.51 -5.63 -12.32
C ILE A 81 -7.03 -5.28 -13.73
N GLY A 82 -6.70 -6.28 -14.55
CA GLY A 82 -6.44 -6.08 -15.97
C GLY A 82 -7.74 -5.74 -16.71
N ALA A 83 -7.72 -4.77 -17.62
CA ALA A 83 -8.90 -4.32 -18.37
C ALA A 83 -8.66 -4.29 -19.90
N ASN A 84 -7.60 -4.97 -20.35
CA ASN A 84 -7.13 -4.99 -21.73
C ASN A 84 -7.32 -6.34 -22.45
N GLY A 85 -7.93 -7.31 -21.77
CA GLY A 85 -8.22 -8.65 -22.32
C GLY A 85 -9.73 -8.92 -22.44
N PRO A 86 -10.14 -9.96 -23.18
CA PRO A 86 -11.52 -10.41 -23.19
C PRO A 86 -11.93 -10.97 -21.82
N GLU A 87 -13.23 -11.03 -21.52
CA GLU A 87 -13.75 -11.50 -20.21
C GLU A 87 -13.31 -12.93 -19.82
N SER A 88 -12.96 -13.76 -20.81
CA SER A 88 -12.42 -15.11 -20.59
C SER A 88 -10.98 -15.10 -20.06
N ASP A 89 -10.25 -14.01 -20.28
CA ASP A 89 -8.90 -13.82 -19.80
C ASP A 89 -8.93 -13.18 -18.42
N LYS A 90 -8.24 -13.80 -17.46
CA LYS A 90 -8.06 -13.21 -16.13
C LYS A 90 -6.99 -12.12 -16.14
N GLY A 91 -6.19 -12.04 -17.22
CA GLY A 91 -5.16 -11.03 -17.44
C GLY A 91 -4.21 -10.89 -16.26
N ASN A 92 -3.64 -9.69 -16.11
CA ASN A 92 -2.80 -9.32 -14.98
C ASN A 92 -3.65 -8.92 -13.74
N THR A 93 -4.53 -9.81 -13.28
CA THR A 93 -5.43 -9.56 -12.14
C THR A 93 -4.96 -10.31 -10.90
N ALA A 94 -4.53 -9.58 -9.86
CA ALA A 94 -3.95 -10.18 -8.66
C ALA A 94 -3.96 -9.23 -7.46
N THR A 95 -3.92 -9.81 -6.25
CA THR A 95 -3.62 -9.08 -5.02
C THR A 95 -2.18 -8.57 -5.04
N ARG A 96 -2.01 -7.25 -4.92
CA ARG A 96 -0.71 -6.59 -4.81
C ARG A 96 -0.25 -6.56 -3.35
N LEU A 97 -1.11 -6.11 -2.44
CA LEU A 97 -0.84 -5.99 -1.01
C LEU A 97 -1.99 -6.60 -0.22
N ALA A 98 -1.68 -7.30 0.87
CA ALA A 98 -2.64 -7.84 1.81
C ALA A 98 -1.92 -8.13 3.13
N PHE A 99 -1.95 -7.18 4.06
CA PHE A 99 -1.26 -7.31 5.34
C PHE A 99 -2.06 -6.68 6.47
N ALA A 100 -1.79 -7.15 7.68
CA ALA A 100 -2.31 -6.59 8.92
C ALA A 100 -1.15 -6.31 9.86
N GLY A 101 -1.29 -5.30 10.71
CA GLY A 101 -0.24 -4.89 11.62
C GLY A 101 -0.72 -4.16 12.85
N LEU A 102 0.25 -3.89 13.71
CA LEU A 102 0.11 -3.24 14.99
C LEU A 102 1.14 -2.12 15.11
N GLY A 103 0.70 -0.95 15.54
CA GLY A 103 1.54 0.19 15.89
C GLY A 103 1.62 0.39 17.39
N PHE A 104 2.82 0.63 17.90
CA PHE A 104 3.12 0.76 19.33
C PHE A 104 3.60 2.18 19.68
N GLY A 105 2.95 3.20 19.13
CA GLY A 105 3.35 4.60 19.25
C GLY A 105 4.76 4.83 18.70
N GLN A 106 5.66 5.36 19.53
CA GLN A 106 7.06 5.63 19.15
C GLN A 106 7.94 4.36 19.07
N ASN A 107 7.46 3.22 19.58
CA ASN A 107 8.22 1.98 19.56
C ASN A 107 8.17 1.26 18.20
N GLY A 108 7.57 1.88 17.18
CA GLY A 108 7.50 1.38 15.82
C GLY A 108 6.23 0.57 15.54
N THR A 109 6.27 -0.14 14.42
CA THR A 109 5.16 -0.94 13.91
C THR A 109 5.63 -2.33 13.52
N PHE A 110 4.72 -3.30 13.58
CA PHE A 110 4.94 -4.66 13.10
C PHE A 110 3.76 -5.09 12.23
N ASP A 111 4.03 -5.58 11.03
CA ASP A 111 3.03 -6.14 10.13
C ASP A 111 3.44 -7.48 9.53
N TYR A 112 2.43 -8.26 9.14
CA TYR A 112 2.60 -9.54 8.47
C TYR A 112 1.61 -9.69 7.31
N GLY A 113 2.09 -10.21 6.19
CA GLY A 113 1.26 -10.59 5.06
C GLY A 113 1.99 -10.49 3.73
N ARG A 114 1.25 -10.15 2.67
CA ARG A 114 1.82 -9.71 1.38
C ARG A 114 2.09 -8.22 1.44
N ASN A 115 3.35 -7.85 1.58
CA ASN A 115 3.78 -6.45 1.69
C ASN A 115 5.02 -6.21 0.81
N TYR A 116 5.48 -4.97 0.72
CA TYR A 116 6.78 -4.65 0.14
C TYR A 116 7.91 -5.16 1.04
N GLY A 117 8.90 -5.81 0.43
CA GLY A 117 10.15 -6.17 1.08
C GLY A 117 10.99 -4.93 1.37
N VAL A 118 11.80 -5.00 2.42
CA VAL A 118 12.57 -3.86 2.96
C VAL A 118 13.59 -3.28 1.98
N VAL A 119 14.02 -4.04 0.97
CA VAL A 119 14.93 -3.52 -0.06
C VAL A 119 14.24 -2.42 -0.89
N TYR A 120 12.93 -2.57 -1.10
CA TYR A 120 12.14 -1.60 -1.87
C TYR A 120 12.00 -0.25 -1.14
N ASP A 121 12.32 -0.15 0.15
CA ASP A 121 12.35 1.13 0.86
C ASP A 121 13.36 2.12 0.24
N VAL A 122 14.44 1.60 -0.39
CA VAL A 122 15.43 2.40 -1.12
C VAL A 122 15.03 2.56 -2.59
N GLU A 123 14.59 1.48 -3.25
CA GLU A 123 14.18 1.55 -4.67
C GLU A 123 13.03 2.53 -4.91
N ALA A 124 12.10 2.64 -3.95
CA ALA A 124 10.94 3.51 -4.05
C ALA A 124 11.32 5.00 -4.25
N TRP A 125 12.57 5.40 -3.97
CA TRP A 125 13.04 6.76 -4.25
C TRP A 125 13.23 7.03 -5.74
N THR A 126 13.51 5.98 -6.54
CA THR A 126 13.73 6.07 -7.99
C THR A 126 12.55 5.57 -8.81
N ASP A 127 11.67 4.75 -8.22
CA ASP A 127 10.44 4.26 -8.86
C ASP A 127 9.31 5.33 -8.88
N MET A 128 9.60 6.46 -9.54
CA MET A 128 8.75 7.66 -9.60
C MET A 128 8.57 8.18 -11.04
N LEU A 129 8.80 7.32 -12.02
CA LEU A 129 8.68 7.62 -13.44
C LEU A 129 7.20 7.57 -13.88
N PRO A 130 6.84 8.16 -15.04
CA PRO A 130 5.44 8.21 -15.48
C PRO A 130 4.75 6.85 -15.70
N GLU A 131 5.50 5.81 -16.09
CA GLU A 131 4.97 4.47 -16.35
C GLU A 131 6.02 3.36 -16.18
N PHE A 132 7.16 3.48 -16.87
CA PHE A 132 8.24 2.48 -16.85
C PHE A 132 9.22 2.71 -15.69
N GLY A 133 10.00 1.69 -15.33
CA GLY A 133 11.02 1.75 -14.27
C GLY A 133 10.67 0.93 -13.03
N GLY A 134 11.55 0.95 -12.04
CA GLY A 134 11.42 0.09 -10.85
C GLY A 134 11.60 -1.40 -11.16
N ASP A 135 12.32 -1.72 -12.23
CA ASP A 135 12.40 -3.05 -12.86
C ASP A 135 13.84 -3.58 -13.03
N THR A 136 14.84 -2.87 -12.51
CA THR A 136 16.26 -3.27 -12.65
C THR A 136 16.62 -4.51 -11.82
N TYR A 137 16.22 -4.52 -10.54
CA TYR A 137 16.31 -5.67 -9.63
C TYR A 137 15.04 -5.84 -8.80
N ALA A 138 14.23 -4.78 -8.69
CA ALA A 138 12.93 -4.80 -8.06
C ALA A 138 11.92 -5.52 -8.95
N GLY A 139 11.23 -6.49 -8.35
CA GLY A 139 10.25 -7.32 -9.02
C GLY A 139 9.30 -7.91 -8.00
N ALA A 140 8.04 -8.12 -8.40
CA ALA A 140 7.11 -8.85 -7.55
C ALA A 140 7.59 -10.29 -7.37
N ASP A 141 7.51 -10.79 -6.14
CA ASP A 141 7.84 -12.16 -5.77
C ASP A 141 9.31 -12.53 -6.05
N ASN A 142 10.20 -11.52 -6.08
CA ASN A 142 11.65 -11.66 -6.20
C ASN A 142 12.35 -11.41 -4.86
N PHE A 143 12.41 -12.44 -4.02
CA PHE A 143 12.90 -12.35 -2.64
C PHE A 143 12.22 -11.19 -1.86
N MET A 144 12.97 -10.15 -1.50
CA MET A 144 12.49 -8.95 -0.80
C MET A 144 12.71 -7.66 -1.62
N ASN A 145 12.96 -7.78 -2.94
CA ASN A 145 13.27 -6.64 -3.81
C ASN A 145 12.03 -5.84 -4.24
N GLY A 146 10.84 -6.39 -4.03
CA GLY A 146 9.56 -5.75 -4.35
C GLY A 146 8.46 -6.27 -3.44
N ARG A 147 7.25 -6.47 -3.97
CA ARG A 147 6.15 -7.09 -3.22
C ARG A 147 6.42 -8.58 -3.02
N ALA A 148 6.28 -9.09 -1.80
CA ALA A 148 6.56 -10.49 -1.47
C ALA A 148 5.50 -11.07 -0.51
N ASN A 149 5.30 -12.39 -0.55
CA ASN A 149 4.38 -13.09 0.34
C ASN A 149 5.05 -13.47 1.66
N GLY A 150 4.29 -13.41 2.76
CA GLY A 150 4.70 -13.95 4.06
C GLY A 150 5.82 -13.18 4.74
N VAL A 151 5.96 -11.88 4.46
CA VAL A 151 6.95 -11.03 5.11
C VAL A 151 6.44 -10.59 6.48
N ALA A 152 7.30 -10.70 7.50
CA ALA A 152 7.10 -10.12 8.81
C ALA A 152 8.02 -8.92 8.93
N THR A 153 7.46 -7.71 9.03
CA THR A 153 8.21 -6.47 8.89
C THR A 153 8.05 -5.61 10.13
N TYR A 154 9.17 -5.33 10.79
CA TYR A 154 9.24 -4.33 11.85
C TYR A 154 9.81 -3.03 11.28
N ARG A 155 9.13 -1.90 11.54
CA ARG A 155 9.56 -0.56 11.10
C ARG A 155 9.63 0.37 12.30
N ASN A 156 10.67 1.19 12.39
CA ASN A 156 10.83 2.19 13.44
C ASN A 156 11.40 3.48 12.85
N ASN A 157 10.73 4.60 13.12
CA ASN A 157 11.21 5.93 12.76
C ASN A 157 11.87 6.53 14.00
N GLY A 158 13.20 6.66 13.99
CA GLY A 158 13.95 7.31 15.08
C GLY A 158 14.69 6.37 16.03
N PHE A 159 15.19 5.23 15.55
CA PHE A 159 16.02 4.32 16.36
C PHE A 159 17.27 5.01 16.97
N PHE A 160 17.68 6.17 16.46
CA PHE A 160 18.82 6.95 16.96
C PHE A 160 18.47 8.37 17.44
N GLY A 161 17.18 8.69 17.63
CA GLY A 161 16.71 10.08 17.82
C GLY A 161 16.68 10.85 16.51
#